data_AF-A0AAJ4A3X0-F1
#
_entry.id   AF-A0AAJ4A3X0-F1
#
_cell.length_a   1.000
_cell.length_b   1.000
_cell.length_c   1.000
_cell.angle_alpha   90.00
_cell.angle_beta   90.00
_cell.angle_gamma   90.00
#
_symmetry.space_group_name_H-M   'P 1'
#
loop_
_entity.id
_entity.type
_entity.pdbx_description
1 polymer ?
#
loop_
_entity_poly.entity_id
_entity_poly.type
_entity_poly.pdbx_seq_one_letter_code
_entity_poly.pdbx_strand_id
1 'polypeptide(L)'
;MNKVNNSFFSRAFLESLFFVQNKWHQHGVLIHTLRVTYYILKTRNFKFFAAGLLHDIGKPFVAYKKDEEDIKFGEYSFTDHEEKSYNIIKNWFFISDYTKLIVRYHYLIRDLQKSKKEDLPRYRKKKKIWDSLNPKIKKDLAKFIKFDDLGKGKKRR
;
A
#
# COMPACT_ATOMS: atom_id res chain seq x y z
N MET A 1 -6.17 -2.33 -17.42
CA MET A 1 -5.35 -1.65 -16.37
C MET A 1 -5.21 -0.20 -16.78
N ASN A 2 -5.72 0.74 -15.99
CA ASN A 2 -5.45 2.16 -16.21
C ASN A 2 -3.96 2.40 -15.90
N LYS A 3 -3.16 2.71 -16.92
CA LYS A 3 -1.74 3.01 -16.77
C LYS A 3 -1.58 4.47 -16.32
N VAL A 4 -2.00 4.77 -15.09
CA VAL A 4 -1.76 6.08 -14.48
C VAL A 4 -0.31 6.12 -14.03
N ASN A 5 0.42 7.14 -14.46
CA ASN A 5 1.81 7.37 -14.07
C ASN A 5 2.03 8.86 -13.87
N ASN A 6 1.67 9.36 -12.70
CA ASN A 6 1.82 10.76 -12.32
C ASN A 6 3.31 11.14 -12.24
N SER A 7 3.65 12.34 -12.71
CA SER A 7 4.94 12.98 -12.41
C SER A 7 4.96 13.51 -10.97
N PHE A 8 6.14 13.75 -10.42
CA PHE A 8 6.32 14.28 -9.06
C PHE A 8 5.59 15.60 -8.80
N PHE A 9 5.39 16.41 -9.82
CA PHE A 9 4.74 17.72 -9.72
C PHE A 9 3.28 17.70 -10.21
N SER A 10 2.74 16.53 -10.57
CA SER A 10 1.34 16.44 -10.93
C SER A 10 0.48 16.76 -9.72
N ARG A 11 -0.66 17.42 -9.96
CA ARG A 11 -1.62 17.73 -8.90
C ARG A 11 -2.05 16.49 -8.13
N ALA A 12 -2.37 15.39 -8.83
CA ALA A 12 -2.76 14.14 -8.20
C ALA A 12 -1.65 13.52 -7.33
N PHE A 13 -0.38 13.63 -7.75
CA PHE A 13 0.75 13.19 -6.95
C PHE A 13 0.85 13.98 -5.64
N LEU A 14 0.90 15.31 -5.73
CA LEU A 14 1.09 16.19 -4.58
C LEU A 14 -0.12 16.15 -3.63
N GLU A 15 -1.34 16.18 -4.17
CA GLU A 15 -2.57 16.11 -3.37
C GLU A 15 -2.67 14.77 -2.63
N SER A 16 -2.36 13.66 -3.29
CA SER A 16 -2.39 12.35 -2.64
C SER A 16 -1.28 12.13 -1.62
N LEU A 17 -0.09 12.67 -1.88
CA LEU A 17 1.05 12.58 -0.98
C LEU A 17 0.79 13.36 0.32
N PHE A 18 0.38 14.62 0.23
CA PHE A 18 0.34 15.52 1.38
C PHE A 18 -1.03 15.63 2.04
N PHE A 19 -2.13 15.53 1.29
CA PHE A 19 -3.44 15.99 1.79
C PHE A 19 -4.50 14.87 1.86
N VAL A 20 -4.76 14.15 0.76
CA VAL A 20 -5.95 13.28 0.65
C VAL A 20 -5.64 11.93 0.00
N GLN A 21 -5.93 10.83 0.69
CA GLN A 21 -5.99 9.50 0.08
C GLN A 21 -7.44 9.14 -0.30
N ASN A 22 -8.06 8.22 0.43
CA ASN A 22 -9.43 7.76 0.25
C ASN A 22 -10.16 7.73 1.60
N LYS A 23 -11.44 7.37 1.58
CA LYS A 23 -12.30 7.34 2.78
C LYS A 23 -11.77 6.55 3.96
N TRP A 24 -10.90 5.57 3.71
CA TRP A 24 -10.30 4.73 4.73
C TRP A 24 -9.12 5.37 5.47
N HIS A 25 -8.60 6.50 4.97
CA HIS A 25 -7.40 7.15 5.52
C HIS A 25 -7.73 8.59 5.92
N GLN A 26 -7.40 8.94 7.16
CA GLN A 26 -7.57 10.29 7.69
C GLN A 26 -6.66 11.33 7.01
N HIS A 27 -5.50 10.90 6.51
CA HIS A 27 -4.44 11.77 6.02
C HIS A 27 -3.91 11.32 4.65
N GLY A 28 -3.11 12.19 4.01
CA GLY A 28 -2.31 11.86 2.82
C GLY A 28 -1.31 10.71 3.05
N VAL A 29 -0.70 10.23 1.97
CA VAL A 29 0.23 9.08 1.99
C VAL A 29 1.42 9.31 2.93
N LEU A 30 1.96 10.53 2.98
CA LEU A 30 3.11 10.84 3.82
C LEU A 30 2.80 10.62 5.31
N ILE A 31 1.74 11.25 5.82
CA ILE A 31 1.39 11.15 7.25
C ILE A 31 0.99 9.71 7.61
N HIS A 32 0.28 9.01 6.71
CA HIS A 32 -0.02 7.60 6.89
C HIS A 32 1.28 6.78 7.05
N THR A 33 2.24 6.94 6.13
CA THR A 33 3.55 6.26 6.16
C THR A 33 4.32 6.53 7.46
N LEU A 34 4.33 7.79 7.91
CA LEU A 34 4.97 8.18 9.18
C LEU A 34 4.28 7.53 10.38
N ARG A 35 2.94 7.44 10.38
CA ARG A 35 2.20 6.78 11.46
C ARG A 35 2.46 5.27 11.49
N VAL A 36 2.48 4.59 10.33
CA VAL A 36 2.86 3.17 10.24
C VAL A 36 4.25 2.96 10.83
N THR A 37 5.22 3.77 10.41
CA THR A 37 6.59 3.74 10.93
C THR A 37 6.64 4.00 12.44
N TYR A 38 5.88 4.98 12.95
CA TYR A 38 5.77 5.24 14.39
C TYR A 38 5.29 4.02 15.17
N TYR A 39 4.24 3.32 14.74
CA TYR A 39 3.76 2.13 15.45
C TYR A 39 4.74 0.95 15.37
N ILE A 40 5.47 0.82 14.25
CA ILE A 40 6.56 -0.15 14.12
C ILE A 40 7.66 0.11 15.16
N LEU A 41 8.12 1.37 15.26
CA LEU A 41 9.15 1.78 16.21
C LEU A 41 8.68 1.65 17.66
N LYS A 42 7.46 2.11 17.97
CA LYS A 42 6.83 2.01 19.29
C LYS A 42 6.77 0.57 19.80
N THR A 43 6.53 -0.39 18.91
CA THR A 43 6.46 -1.82 19.24
C THR A 43 7.78 -2.56 19.05
N ARG A 44 8.88 -1.84 18.78
CA ARG A 44 10.24 -2.38 18.58
C ARG A 44 10.33 -3.43 17.47
N ASN A 45 9.46 -3.36 16.46
CA ASN A 45 9.47 -4.29 15.33
C ASN A 45 10.40 -3.79 14.20
N PHE A 46 11.65 -3.49 14.54
CA PHE A 46 12.60 -2.78 13.67
C PHE A 46 12.84 -3.44 12.31
N LYS A 47 12.65 -4.76 12.19
CA LYS A 47 12.70 -5.46 10.89
C LYS A 47 11.72 -4.88 9.85
N PHE A 48 10.64 -4.24 10.29
CA PHE A 48 9.67 -3.60 9.40
C PHE A 48 9.98 -2.13 9.12
N PHE A 49 11.02 -1.53 9.70
CA PHE A 49 11.29 -0.10 9.59
C PHE A 49 11.35 0.38 8.14
N ALA A 50 12.20 -0.25 7.31
CA ALA A 50 12.33 0.10 5.90
C ALA A 50 11.02 -0.14 5.13
N ALA A 51 10.28 -1.20 5.44
CA ALA A 51 8.98 -1.47 4.81
C ALA A 51 7.92 -0.42 5.23
N GLY A 52 7.95 0.03 6.49
CA GLY A 52 7.09 1.09 7.00
C GLY A 52 7.23 2.38 6.20
N LEU A 53 8.47 2.75 5.87
CA LEU A 53 8.77 3.93 5.06
C LEU A 53 8.42 3.79 3.57
N LEU A 54 8.43 2.56 3.03
CA LEU A 54 8.41 2.34 1.58
C LEU A 54 7.17 1.63 1.04
N HIS A 55 6.32 1.05 1.89
CA HIS A 55 5.18 0.21 1.43
C HIS A 55 4.26 0.92 0.43
N ASP A 56 4.05 2.22 0.63
CA ASP A 56 3.14 3.06 -0.15
C ASP A 56 3.83 4.09 -1.05
N ILE A 57 5.15 3.99 -1.25
CA ILE A 57 5.91 4.94 -2.10
C ILE A 57 5.35 5.02 -3.53
N GLY A 58 4.71 3.96 -4.01
CA GLY A 58 4.06 3.90 -5.32
C GLY A 58 2.70 4.61 -5.40
N LYS A 59 1.98 4.83 -4.29
CA LYS A 59 0.61 5.38 -4.29
C LYS A 59 0.50 6.69 -5.07
N PRO A 60 1.33 7.73 -4.80
CA PRO A 60 1.18 9.01 -5.50
C PRO A 60 1.36 8.90 -7.03
N PHE A 61 2.21 7.97 -7.48
CA PHE A 61 2.44 7.74 -8.92
C PHE A 61 1.24 7.12 -9.64
N VAL A 62 0.37 6.40 -8.92
CA VAL A 62 -0.81 5.74 -9.50
C VAL A 62 -2.12 6.34 -8.98
N ALA A 63 -2.09 7.52 -8.35
CA ALA A 63 -3.26 8.20 -7.84
C ALA A 63 -4.19 8.65 -8.97
N TYR A 64 -5.45 8.24 -8.95
CA TYR A 64 -6.47 8.68 -9.92
C TYR A 64 -7.87 8.72 -9.32
N LYS A 65 -8.80 9.42 -9.98
CA LYS A 65 -10.22 9.41 -9.62
C LYS A 65 -10.89 8.25 -10.35
N LYS A 66 -11.41 7.25 -9.62
CA LYS A 66 -11.97 6.05 -10.24
C LYS A 66 -13.44 6.20 -10.65
N ASP A 67 -14.23 6.87 -9.81
CA ASP A 67 -15.67 6.98 -9.95
C ASP A 67 -16.17 8.35 -9.47
N GLU A 68 -17.48 8.57 -9.57
CA GLU A 68 -18.11 9.82 -9.13
C GLU A 68 -17.93 10.08 -7.64
N GLU A 69 -17.78 9.04 -6.81
CA GLU A 69 -17.51 9.18 -5.37
C GLU A 69 -16.13 9.82 -5.15
N ASP A 70 -15.11 9.29 -5.81
CA ASP A 70 -13.74 9.85 -5.79
C ASP A 70 -13.72 11.32 -6.24
N ILE A 71 -14.49 11.68 -7.28
CA ILE A 71 -14.60 13.06 -7.77
C ILE A 71 -15.31 13.94 -6.74
N LYS A 72 -16.48 13.52 -6.26
CA LYS A 72 -17.33 14.27 -5.31
C LYS A 72 -16.60 14.60 -4.01
N PHE A 73 -15.82 13.67 -3.49
CA PHE A 73 -15.11 13.84 -2.21
C PHE A 73 -13.64 14.22 -2.37
N GLY A 74 -13.15 14.43 -3.60
CA GLY A 74 -11.76 14.77 -3.85
C GLY A 74 -10.78 13.65 -3.47
N GLU A 75 -11.20 12.39 -3.50
CA GLU A 75 -10.44 11.21 -3.08
C GLU A 75 -9.77 10.45 -4.22
N TYR A 76 -8.79 9.60 -3.92
CA TYR A 76 -8.01 8.87 -4.90
C TYR A 76 -8.08 7.36 -4.70
N SER A 77 -8.15 6.68 -5.83
CA SER A 77 -7.90 5.25 -5.97
C SER A 77 -6.45 4.99 -6.36
N PHE A 78 -5.92 3.84 -5.93
CA PHE A 78 -4.50 3.47 -6.05
C PHE A 78 -4.33 2.03 -6.55
N THR A 79 -4.79 1.75 -7.77
CA THR A 79 -4.74 0.40 -8.33
C THR A 79 -3.29 -0.06 -8.52
N ASP A 80 -2.98 -1.25 -7.99
CA ASP A 80 -1.69 -1.93 -8.08
C ASP A 80 -0.50 -1.09 -7.56
N HIS A 81 -0.75 -0.21 -6.58
CA HIS A 81 0.29 0.62 -5.96
C HIS A 81 1.39 -0.20 -5.29
N GLU A 82 1.11 -1.41 -4.83
CA GLU A 82 2.09 -2.30 -4.20
C GLU A 82 3.12 -2.78 -5.23
N GLU A 83 2.68 -3.07 -6.45
CA GLU A 83 3.56 -3.44 -7.57
C GLU A 83 4.34 -2.21 -8.06
N LYS A 84 3.72 -1.02 -8.06
CA LYS A 84 4.45 0.23 -8.35
C LYS A 84 5.53 0.50 -7.29
N SER A 85 5.21 0.37 -6.00
CA SER A 85 6.16 0.50 -4.89
C SER A 85 7.33 -0.46 -5.06
N TYR A 86 7.06 -1.74 -5.34
CA TYR A 86 8.10 -2.74 -5.61
C TYR A 86 8.98 -2.34 -6.81
N ASN A 87 8.38 -1.91 -7.93
CA ASN A 87 9.14 -1.52 -9.12
C ASN A 87 10.05 -0.31 -8.89
N ILE A 88 9.68 0.60 -7.99
CA ILE A 88 10.54 1.74 -7.59
C ILE A 88 11.79 1.23 -6.85
N ILE A 89 11.62 0.27 -5.92
CA ILE A 89 12.69 -0.15 -5.00
C ILE A 89 13.45 -1.41 -5.44
N LYS A 90 12.98 -2.16 -6.46
CA LYS A 90 13.49 -3.50 -6.79
C LYS A 90 15.00 -3.54 -7.05
N ASN A 91 15.54 -2.48 -7.66
CA ASN A 91 16.95 -2.37 -8.05
C ASN A 91 17.79 -1.58 -7.03
N TRP A 92 17.23 -1.17 -5.88
CA TRP A 92 18.00 -0.49 -4.84
C TRP A 92 18.81 -1.53 -4.07
N PHE A 93 20.13 -1.56 -4.29
CA PHE A 93 21.04 -2.56 -3.71
C PHE A 93 21.07 -2.52 -2.17
N PHE A 94 20.77 -1.37 -1.57
CA PHE A 94 20.74 -1.18 -0.12
C PHE A 94 19.41 -1.59 0.53
N ILE A 95 18.39 -1.95 -0.26
CA ILE A 95 17.11 -2.47 0.26
C ILE A 95 17.13 -3.99 0.22
N SER A 96 16.91 -4.62 1.38
CA SER A 96 16.87 -6.07 1.50
C SER A 96 15.70 -6.68 0.70
N ASP A 97 15.88 -7.91 0.21
CA ASP A 97 14.82 -8.64 -0.47
C ASP A 97 13.63 -8.93 0.45
N TYR A 98 13.88 -9.10 1.74
CA TYR A 98 12.83 -9.16 2.76
C TYR A 98 11.94 -7.90 2.71
N THR A 99 12.53 -6.71 2.74
CA THR A 99 11.78 -5.44 2.65
C THR A 99 11.00 -5.36 1.35
N LYS A 100 11.61 -5.74 0.21
CA LYS A 100 10.94 -5.74 -1.09
C LYS A 100 9.71 -6.67 -1.11
N LEU A 101 9.80 -7.84 -0.48
CA LEU A 101 8.68 -8.78 -0.36
C LEU A 101 7.56 -8.22 0.51
N ILE A 102 7.88 -7.59 1.66
CA ILE A 102 6.87 -6.94 2.50
C ILE A 102 6.19 -5.82 1.73
N VAL A 103 6.94 -4.91 1.09
CA VAL A 103 6.38 -3.80 0.29
C VAL A 103 5.46 -4.32 -0.80
N ARG A 104 5.89 -5.30 -1.59
CA ARG A 104 5.12 -5.84 -2.73
C ARG A 104 3.83 -6.54 -2.30
N TYR A 105 3.82 -7.19 -1.15
CA TYR A 105 2.74 -8.10 -0.75
C TYR A 105 1.99 -7.67 0.51
N HIS A 106 2.27 -6.49 1.10
CA HIS A 106 1.67 -6.05 2.36
C HIS A 106 0.13 -6.05 2.34
N TYR A 107 -0.48 -5.79 1.17
CA TYR A 107 -1.93 -5.78 0.99
C TYR A 107 -2.52 -7.10 0.44
N LEU A 108 -1.68 -8.10 0.15
CA LEU A 108 -2.08 -9.35 -0.53
C LEU A 108 -3.20 -10.10 0.23
N ILE A 109 -3.14 -10.12 1.56
CA ILE A 109 -4.16 -10.77 2.41
C ILE A 109 -5.54 -10.13 2.18
N ARG A 110 -5.59 -8.80 2.07
CA ARG A 110 -6.84 -8.07 1.78
C ARG A 110 -7.30 -8.26 0.35
N ASP A 111 -6.37 -8.20 -0.59
CA ASP A 111 -6.68 -8.43 -2.01
C ASP A 111 -7.31 -9.82 -2.20
N LEU A 112 -6.80 -10.85 -1.52
CA LEU A 112 -7.41 -12.19 -1.51
C LEU A 112 -8.82 -12.19 -0.94
N GLN A 113 -9.06 -11.53 0.20
CA GLN A 113 -10.38 -11.49 0.83
C GLN A 113 -11.40 -10.78 -0.06
N LYS A 114 -11.00 -9.68 -0.69
CA LYS A 114 -11.87 -8.87 -1.56
C LYS A 114 -12.14 -9.59 -2.89
N SER A 115 -11.08 -10.01 -3.58
CA SER A 115 -11.19 -10.69 -4.88
C SER A 115 -11.95 -12.02 -4.79
N LYS A 116 -11.91 -12.74 -3.67
CA LYS A 116 -12.72 -13.96 -3.49
C LYS A 116 -14.23 -13.70 -3.67
N LYS A 117 -14.70 -12.50 -3.33
CA LYS A 117 -16.11 -12.11 -3.45
C LYS A 117 -16.42 -11.44 -4.79
N GLU A 118 -15.50 -10.64 -5.30
CA GLU A 118 -15.76 -9.71 -6.43
C GLU A 118 -15.12 -10.15 -7.75
N ASP A 119 -14.01 -10.90 -7.73
CA ASP A 119 -13.18 -11.20 -8.91
C ASP A 119 -12.42 -12.54 -8.72
N LEU A 120 -13.10 -13.65 -9.02
CA LEU A 120 -12.53 -15.00 -8.91
C LEU A 120 -11.25 -15.20 -9.75
N PRO A 121 -11.14 -14.68 -10.99
CA PRO A 121 -9.88 -14.71 -11.73
C PRO A 121 -8.71 -14.04 -10.99
N ARG A 122 -8.90 -12.83 -10.43
CA ARG A 122 -7.88 -12.14 -9.62
C ARG A 122 -7.54 -12.94 -8.36
N TYR A 123 -8.55 -13.49 -7.68
CA TYR A 123 -8.36 -14.36 -6.52
C TYR A 123 -7.45 -15.54 -6.84
N ARG A 124 -7.74 -16.29 -7.92
CA ARG A 124 -6.92 -17.45 -8.32
C ARG A 124 -5.47 -17.07 -8.59
N LYS A 125 -5.21 -15.93 -9.24
CA LYS A 125 -3.86 -15.42 -9.50
C LYS A 125 -3.13 -15.07 -8.19
N LYS A 126 -3.78 -14.30 -7.32
CA LYS A 126 -3.22 -13.87 -6.02
C LYS A 126 -3.02 -15.05 -5.07
N LYS A 127 -3.89 -16.07 -5.14
CA LYS A 127 -3.82 -17.28 -4.31
C LYS A 127 -2.57 -18.10 -4.65
N LYS A 128 -2.22 -18.24 -5.93
CA LYS A 128 -0.95 -18.87 -6.35
C LYS A 128 0.27 -18.15 -5.77
N ILE A 129 0.27 -16.82 -5.80
CA ILE A 129 1.35 -16.01 -5.19
C ILE A 129 1.39 -16.25 -3.68
N TRP A 130 0.25 -16.19 -3.00
CA TRP A 130 0.20 -16.45 -1.57
C TRP A 130 0.71 -17.85 -1.23
N ASP A 131 0.31 -18.87 -1.97
CA ASP A 131 0.69 -20.25 -1.68
C ASP A 131 2.20 -20.49 -1.86
N SER A 132 2.86 -19.78 -2.79
CA SER A 132 4.32 -19.85 -2.96
C SER A 132 5.12 -19.10 -1.89
N LEU A 133 4.50 -18.22 -1.09
CA LEU A 133 5.21 -17.53 -0.01
C LEU A 133 5.50 -18.49 1.16
N ASN A 134 6.70 -18.37 1.73
CA ASN A 134 7.06 -19.14 2.91
C ASN A 134 6.20 -18.74 4.15
N PRO A 135 6.04 -19.65 5.14
CA PRO A 135 5.20 -19.38 6.32
C PRO A 135 5.63 -18.16 7.15
N LYS A 136 6.95 -17.88 7.22
CA LYS A 136 7.50 -16.74 7.96
C LYS A 136 7.06 -15.40 7.35
N ILE A 137 7.13 -15.27 6.02
CA ILE A 137 6.66 -14.10 5.28
C ILE A 137 5.15 -13.94 5.44
N LYS A 138 4.37 -15.03 5.32
CA LYS A 138 2.90 -14.99 5.56
C LYS A 138 2.56 -14.41 6.94
N LYS A 139 3.25 -14.86 7.99
CA LYS A 139 3.10 -14.36 9.36
C LYS A 139 3.48 -12.88 9.46
N ASP A 140 4.56 -12.48 8.80
CA ASP A 140 5.05 -11.11 8.81
C ASP A 140 4.14 -10.14 8.05
N LEU A 141 3.56 -10.55 6.92
CA LEU A 141 2.53 -9.79 6.20
C LEU A 141 1.28 -9.60 7.07
N ALA A 142 0.83 -10.65 7.75
CA ALA A 142 -0.29 -10.59 8.68
C ALA A 142 -0.01 -9.70 9.91
N LYS A 143 1.26 -9.52 10.28
CA LYS A 143 1.66 -8.58 11.34
C LYS A 143 1.76 -7.15 10.80
N PHE A 144 2.38 -6.97 9.64
CA PHE A 144 2.58 -5.66 9.02
C PHE A 144 1.27 -4.96 8.70
N ILE A 145 0.27 -5.69 8.20
CA ILE A 145 -1.05 -5.12 7.89
C ILE A 145 -1.76 -4.51 9.11
N LYS A 146 -1.43 -4.98 10.33
CA LYS A 146 -1.93 -4.35 11.56
C LYS A 146 -1.32 -2.97 11.79
N PHE A 147 -0.03 -2.78 11.45
CA PHE A 147 0.61 -1.48 11.53
C PHE A 147 0.09 -0.53 10.45
N ASP A 148 -0.10 -1.03 9.22
CA ASP A 148 -0.80 -0.33 8.14
C ASP A 148 -2.14 0.23 8.64
N ASP A 149 -2.95 -0.62 9.28
CA ASP A 149 -4.25 -0.21 9.80
C ASP A 149 -4.20 0.84 10.90
N LEU A 150 -3.29 0.71 11.86
CA LEU A 150 -3.09 1.73 12.88
C LEU A 150 -2.66 3.08 12.27
N GLY A 151 -1.95 3.02 11.13
CA GLY A 151 -1.51 4.18 10.36
C GLY A 151 -2.65 4.96 9.71
N LYS A 152 -3.84 4.36 9.50
CA LYS A 152 -4.95 4.98 8.77
C LYS A 152 -5.64 6.12 9.51
N GLY A 153 -5.62 6.09 10.84
CA GLY A 153 -6.36 7.05 11.67
C GLY A 153 -7.87 6.81 11.61
N LYS A 154 -8.66 7.86 11.83
CA LYS A 154 -10.12 7.77 11.77
C LYS A 154 -10.60 7.68 10.32
N LYS A 155 -11.52 6.75 10.04
CA LYS A 155 -12.24 6.69 8.77
C LYS A 155 -12.95 8.03 8.53
N ARG A 156 -12.87 8.58 7.33
CA ARG A 156 -13.45 9.89 7.00
C ARG A 156 -14.97 9.83 6.86
N ARG A 157 -15.50 8.69 6.42
CA ARG A 157 -16.93 8.32 6.33
C ARG A 157 -17.05 6.82 6.06
#